data_AF-A0A5K0X728-F1
#
_entry.id   AF-A0A5K0X728-F1
#
_cell.length_a   1.000
_cell.length_b   1.000
_cell.length_c   1.000
_cell.angle_alpha   90.00
_cell.angle_beta   90.00
_cell.angle_gamma   90.00
#
_symmetry.space_group_name_H-M   'P 1'
#
loop_
_entity.id
_entity.type
_entity.pdbx_description
1 polymer ?
#
loop_
_entity_poly.entity_id
_entity_poly.type
_entity_poly.pdbx_seq_one_letter_code
_entity_poly.pdbx_strand_id
1 'polypeptide(L)' 'LELANYLYHSLQSVPNIHIYGPAPSETVERAALCSFNITNIHPTDIATFLDQQ' A
#
# COMPACT_ATOMS: atom_id res chain seq x y z
N LEU A 1 -4.22 -13.03 8.55
CA LEU A 1 -3.65 -11.67 8.75
C LEU A 1 -2.24 -11.50 8.19
N GLU A 2 -1.41 -12.55 8.16
CA GLU A 2 0.01 -12.46 7.77
C GLU A 2 0.25 -11.73 6.45
N LEU A 3 -0.45 -12.09 5.37
CA LEU A 3 -0.33 -11.42 4.06
C LEU A 3 -0.75 -9.95 4.09
N ALA A 4 -1.76 -9.59 4.89
CA ALA A 4 -2.20 -8.19 5.01
C ALA A 4 -1.16 -7.33 5.72
N ASN A 5 -0.57 -7.86 6.80
CA ASN A 5 0.52 -7.18 7.52
C ASN A 5 1.78 -7.10 6.66
N TYR A 6 2.13 -8.18 5.96
CA TYR A 6 3.26 -8.21 5.04
C TYR A 6 3.09 -7.19 3.90
N LEU A 7 1.91 -7.11 3.28
CA LEU A 7 1.60 -6.12 2.26
C LEU A 7 1.77 -4.69 2.79
N TYR A 8 1.21 -4.39 3.96
CA TYR A 8 1.30 -3.06 4.57
C TYR A 8 2.75 -2.67 4.86
N HIS A 9 3.52 -3.54 5.53
CA HIS A 9 4.91 -3.26 5.89
C HIS A 9 5.82 -3.17 4.66
N SER A 10 5.59 -4.01 3.65
CA SER A 10 6.33 -3.94 2.39
C SER A 10 6.07 -2.63 1.66
N LEU A 11 4.81 -2.21 1.55
CA LEU A 11 4.46 -0.92 0.94
C LEU A 11 5.05 0.25 1.74
N GLN A 12 5.01 0.20 3.08
CA GLN A 12 5.56 1.26 3.94
C GLN A 12 7.07 1.50 3.73
N SER A 13 7.81 0.49 3.25
CA SER A 13 9.23 0.64 2.92
C SER A 13 9.50 1.49 1.66
N VAL A 14 8.47 1.74 0.83
CA VAL A 14 8.58 2.53 -0.39
C VAL A 14 8.67 4.03 -0.04
N PRO A 15 9.69 4.76 -0.51
CA PRO A 15 9.84 6.17 -0.18
C PRO A 15 8.68 7.00 -0.73
N ASN A 16 8.26 8.00 0.05
CA ASN A 16 7.21 8.96 -0.30
C ASN A 16 5.82 8.34 -0.53
N ILE A 17 5.59 7.11 -0.08
CA ILE A 17 4.29 6.46 -0.10
C ILE A 17 3.38 7.01 1.01
N HIS A 18 2.10 7.12 0.69
CA HIS A 18 1.04 7.45 1.62
C HIS A 18 -0.03 6.37 1.52
N ILE A 19 -0.15 5.53 2.55
CA ILE A 19 -1.14 4.45 2.62
C ILE A 19 -2.37 4.97 3.39
N TYR A 20 -3.55 4.87 2.78
CA TYR A 20 -4.80 5.34 3.35
C TYR A 20 -5.37 4.39 4.40
N GLY A 21 -6.02 4.94 5.43
CA GLY A 21 -6.64 4.18 6.49
C GLY A 21 -5.69 3.87 7.66
N PRO A 22 -6.19 3.21 8.71
CA PRO A 22 -5.41 2.99 9.93
C PRO A 22 -4.30 1.97 9.69
N ALA A 23 -3.19 2.12 10.43
CA ALA A 23 -2.13 1.12 10.46
C ALA A 23 -2.62 -0.17 11.15
N PRO A 24 -2.19 -1.36 10.69
CA PRO A 24 -2.49 -2.60 11.39
C PRO A 24 -1.86 -2.58 12.80
N SER A 25 -2.62 -3.04 13.79
CA SER A 25 -2.19 -3.16 15.19
C SER A 25 -2.89 -4.34 15.84
N GLU A 26 -2.57 -4.63 17.11
CA GLU A 26 -3.22 -5.72 17.87
C GLU A 26 -4.75 -5.59 17.96
N THR A 27 -5.29 -4.37 17.81
CA THR A 27 -6.73 -4.08 17.90
C THR A 27 -7.36 -3.70 16.56
N VAL A 28 -6.55 -3.49 15.52
CA VAL A 28 -6.99 -3.04 14.20
C VAL A 28 -6.57 -4.06 13.16
N GLU A 29 -7.53 -4.88 12.76
CA GLU A 29 -7.36 -5.81 11.66
C GLU A 29 -7.65 -5.12 10.31
N ARG A 30 -6.77 -5.36 9.33
CA ARG A 30 -6.94 -4.88 7.96
C ARG A 30 -7.16 -6.05 7.01
N ALA A 31 -8.01 -5.83 6.01
CA ALA A 31 -8.08 -6.69 4.85
C ALA A 31 -6.73 -6.68 4.10
N ALA A 32 -6.46 -7.71 3.31
CA ALA A 32 -5.26 -7.81 2.47
C ALA A 32 -5.32 -6.88 1.24
N LEU A 33 -5.59 -5.60 1.48
CA LEU A 33 -5.64 -4.53 0.49
C LEU A 33 -5.07 -3.25 1.08
N CYS A 34 -4.44 -2.44 0.23
CA CYS A 34 -3.93 -1.13 0.60
C CYS A 34 -4.26 -0.14 -0.52
N SER A 35 -5.07 0.87 -0.24
CA SER A 35 -5.14 2.06 -1.08
C SER A 35 -3.98 2.98 -0.72
N PHE A 36 -3.23 3.45 -1.70
CA PHE A 36 -2.06 4.31 -1.47
C PHE A 36 -1.83 5.28 -2.62
N ASN A 37 -1.06 6.33 -2.35
CA ASN A 37 -0.50 7.25 -3.34
C ASN A 37 1.01 7.36 -3.12
N ILE A 38 1.76 7.74 -4.15
CA ILE A 38 3.17 8.13 -4.03
C ILE A 38 3.28 9.62 -4.38
N THR A 39 4.00 10.37 -3.57
CA THR A 39 4.15 11.81 -3.78
C THR A 39 4.71 12.08 -5.18
N ASN A 40 4.08 13.02 -5.90
CA ASN A 40 4.48 13.43 -7.24
C ASN A 40 4.37 12.34 -8.35
N ILE A 41 3.58 11.28 -8.14
CA ILE A 41 3.29 10.27 -9.15
C ILE A 41 1.78 10.06 -9.26
N HIS A 42 1.23 10.10 -10.48
CA HIS A 42 -0.19 9.85 -10.69
C HIS A 42 -0.49 8.35 -10.58
N PRO A 43 -1.54 7.93 -9.84
CA PRO A 43 -1.80 6.50 -9.58
C PRO A 43 -2.02 5.66 -10.85
N THR A 44 -2.61 6.28 -11.88
CA THR A 44 -2.81 5.61 -13.18
C THR A 44 -1.49 5.27 -13.87
N ASP A 45 -0.45 6.11 -13.76
CA ASP A 45 0.85 5.84 -14.39
C ASP A 45 1.49 4.59 -13.78
N ILE A 46 1.38 4.45 -12.45
CA ILE A 46 1.84 3.25 -11.72
C ILE A 46 1.04 2.03 -12.15
N ALA A 47 -0.30 2.15 -12.18
CA ALA A 47 -1.16 1.04 -12.57
C ALA A 47 -0.89 0.56 -14.00
N THR A 48 -0.74 1.49 -14.94
CA THR A 48 -0.38 1.18 -16.34
C THR A 48 1.00 0.54 -16.44
N PHE A 49 2.00 1.04 -15.71
CA PHE A 49 3.33 0.44 -15.70
C PHE A 49 3.33 -1.00 -15.14
N LEU A 50 2.60 -1.24 -14.05
CA LEU A 50 2.48 -2.56 -13.44
C LEU A 50 1.73 -3.56 -14.32
N ASP A 51 0.70 -3.12 -15.04
CA ASP A 51 -0.09 -3.98 -15.95
C ASP A 51 0.70 -4.40 -17.20
N GLN A 52 1.69 -3.61 -17.59
CA GLN A 52 2.56 -3.88 -18.74
C GLN A 52 3.76 -4.81 -18.43
N GLN A 53 3.95 -5.24 -17.17
CA GLN A 53 5.00 -6.18 -16.75
C GLN A 53 4.46 -7.61 -16.64
#